data_AF-A0A7T8GP66-F1
#
_entry.id   AF-A0A7T8GP66-F1
#
_cell.length_a   1.000
_cell.length_b   1.000
_cell.length_c   1.000
_cell.angle_alpha   90.00
_cell.angle_beta   90.00
_cell.angle_gamma   90.00
#
_symmetry.space_group_name_H-M   'P 1'
#
loop_
_entity.id
_entity.type
_entity.pdbx_description
1 polymer ?
#
loop_
_entity_poly.entity_id
_entity_poly.type
_entity_poly.pdbx_seq_one_letter_code
_entity_poly.pdbx_strand_id
1 'polypeptide(L)'
;MCSCLYEQWMADNGCGYQVDSSPLVMSLWDLRILEIRSILPAEQMALDFPVYPPLVVKICRIHSIRKIQIVGDFRYSSVSRSHFKILNQIFPFSSSGDKGHTNVDVASFVFHALRTAPSLVTKLNEVLSVSPIGRVNVWVTAAMIMHVGSDYGQHMLELTARDGACCLPLQKVAKYYKAISTAIRRTRRFADGSPASSAAISHCGYWELPLGRDTNRSDWEKEKINRTSIIETAPISGACMVDLVEIELISLFNRIRPLPREERSWADFCSRRQEWVASGSSGGFKLRVGDSSMTVNKPVMFENVDAAEMAQWLDEEPELVAKGSEKFELGKARAIYGTSPKDYAVMTYAIDSIERRFADVDGIISGHTGKAELIDVGIRYQQAVRKGRVMSMIDYADFNIQHTLDMQACVFRALAKSCHKIRFHPDQLRALDWCAQACLNSFCIFLTTKVNEQSSPRAFSQDNEAPIS
;
A
#
# COMPACT_ATOMS: atom_id res chain seq x y z
N MET A 1 -3.96 -4.45 -36.06
CA MET A 1 -3.14 -5.45 -35.35
C MET A 1 -3.55 -5.64 -33.89
N CYS A 2 -4.05 -4.63 -33.17
CA CYS A 2 -4.29 -4.76 -31.71
C CYS A 2 -5.57 -5.44 -31.22
N SER A 3 -6.70 -5.49 -31.95
CA SER A 3 -7.95 -6.03 -31.35
C SER A 3 -7.91 -7.54 -31.14
N CYS A 4 -7.37 -8.30 -32.09
CA CYS A 4 -7.25 -9.76 -31.99
C CYS A 4 -6.28 -10.17 -30.85
N LEU A 5 -5.14 -9.47 -30.73
CA LEU A 5 -4.20 -9.67 -29.61
C LEU A 5 -4.82 -9.29 -28.27
N TYR A 6 -5.61 -8.22 -28.22
CA TYR A 6 -6.31 -7.78 -27.01
C TYR A 6 -7.39 -8.77 -26.58
N GLU A 7 -8.21 -9.24 -27.52
CA GLU A 7 -9.27 -10.23 -27.24
C GLU A 7 -8.67 -11.57 -26.80
N GLN A 8 -7.60 -12.01 -27.45
CA GLN A 8 -6.85 -13.20 -27.04
C GLN A 8 -6.26 -13.02 -25.64
N TRP A 9 -5.60 -11.88 -25.38
CA TRP A 9 -5.05 -11.59 -24.06
C TRP A 9 -6.13 -11.55 -22.96
N MET A 10 -7.28 -10.93 -23.23
CA MET A 10 -8.42 -10.91 -22.31
C MET A 10 -9.03 -12.30 -22.11
N ALA A 11 -9.05 -13.15 -23.13
CA ALA A 11 -9.50 -14.54 -23.00
C ALA A 11 -8.54 -15.36 -22.13
N ASP A 12 -7.24 -15.21 -22.35
CA ASP A 12 -6.18 -15.96 -21.66
C ASP A 12 -5.98 -15.50 -20.22
N ASN A 13 -6.13 -14.20 -19.94
CA ASN A 13 -5.82 -13.60 -18.64
C ASN A 13 -7.08 -13.19 -17.86
N GLY A 14 -8.24 -13.23 -18.50
CA GLY A 14 -9.48 -12.74 -17.91
C GLY A 14 -10.02 -13.63 -16.80
N CYS A 15 -9.67 -14.91 -16.69
CA CYS A 15 -10.12 -15.82 -15.62
C CYS A 15 -11.63 -15.73 -15.25
N GLY A 16 -12.50 -15.35 -16.20
CA GLY A 16 -13.91 -15.06 -15.93
C GLY A 16 -14.17 -13.79 -15.07
N TYR A 17 -13.35 -12.74 -15.20
CA TYR A 17 -13.45 -11.44 -14.51
C TYR A 17 -14.77 -10.74 -14.87
N GLN A 18 -15.85 -11.18 -14.23
CA GLN A 18 -17.18 -10.64 -14.39
C GLN A 18 -17.49 -9.74 -13.20
N VAL A 19 -17.65 -8.45 -13.46
CA VAL A 19 -18.40 -7.56 -12.56
C VAL A 19 -19.84 -7.69 -13.01
N ASP A 20 -20.60 -8.56 -12.36
CA ASP A 20 -21.99 -8.79 -12.73
C ASP A 20 -22.77 -9.39 -11.55
N SER A 21 -24.09 -9.43 -11.70
CA SER A 21 -25.03 -10.13 -10.83
C SER A 21 -25.23 -11.60 -11.22
N SER A 22 -24.27 -12.20 -11.93
CA SER A 22 -24.40 -13.59 -12.32
C SER A 22 -24.46 -14.48 -11.07
N PRO A 23 -25.23 -15.58 -11.07
CA PRO A 23 -25.29 -16.48 -9.91
C PRO A 23 -23.91 -16.97 -9.47
N LEU A 24 -22.99 -17.16 -10.42
CA LEU A 24 -21.61 -17.54 -10.16
C LEU A 24 -20.86 -16.47 -9.35
N VAL A 25 -20.95 -15.19 -9.74
CA VAL A 25 -20.28 -14.10 -9.02
C VAL A 25 -20.94 -13.85 -7.66
N MET A 26 -22.27 -13.99 -7.57
CA MET A 26 -22.98 -13.89 -6.29
C MET A 26 -22.59 -14.99 -5.29
N SER A 27 -22.17 -16.17 -5.76
CA SER A 27 -21.66 -17.25 -4.88
C SER A 27 -20.41 -16.88 -4.09
N LEU A 28 -19.68 -15.81 -4.47
CA LEU A 28 -18.58 -15.27 -3.67
C LEU A 28 -19.01 -14.87 -2.25
N TRP A 29 -20.28 -14.50 -2.08
CA TRP A 29 -20.82 -14.21 -0.76
C TRP A 29 -20.78 -15.45 0.15
N ASP A 30 -20.89 -16.66 -0.38
CA ASP A 30 -20.92 -17.90 0.41
C ASP A 30 -19.57 -18.22 1.07
N LEU A 31 -18.46 -17.72 0.51
CA LEU A 31 -17.12 -17.89 1.06
C LEU A 31 -17.00 -17.38 2.50
N ARG A 32 -17.80 -16.37 2.89
CA ARG A 32 -17.79 -15.83 4.26
C ARG A 32 -18.30 -16.84 5.30
N ILE A 33 -19.21 -17.74 4.92
CA ILE A 33 -19.83 -18.69 5.86
C ILE A 33 -18.93 -19.90 6.10
N LEU A 34 -17.99 -20.19 5.19
CA LEU A 34 -17.09 -21.35 5.30
C LEU A 34 -16.29 -21.35 6.62
N GLU A 35 -15.86 -20.17 7.07
CA GLU A 35 -15.05 -20.01 8.29
C GLU A 35 -15.85 -20.18 9.59
N ILE A 36 -17.19 -20.10 9.52
CA ILE A 36 -18.07 -20.11 10.69
C ILE A 36 -18.36 -21.53 11.17
N ARG A 37 -18.32 -22.52 10.28
CA ARG A 37 -18.72 -23.92 10.57
C ARG A 37 -17.79 -24.66 11.54
N SER A 38 -16.67 -24.07 11.94
CA SER A 38 -15.62 -24.71 12.73
C SER A 38 -15.30 -23.96 14.04
N ILE A 39 -16.28 -23.27 14.63
CA ILE A 39 -16.08 -22.54 15.89
C ILE A 39 -15.92 -23.56 17.02
N LEU A 40 -14.69 -23.74 17.48
CA LEU A 40 -14.43 -24.19 18.84
C LEU A 40 -14.71 -23.00 19.78
N PRO A 41 -15.24 -23.23 21.00
CA PRO A 41 -15.34 -22.18 22.00
C PRO A 41 -13.97 -21.52 22.16
N ALA A 42 -13.89 -20.21 21.91
CA ALA A 42 -12.63 -19.50 22.15
C ALA A 42 -12.24 -19.69 23.62
N GLU A 43 -10.95 -19.91 23.89
CA GLU A 43 -10.44 -19.86 25.26
C GLU A 43 -10.89 -18.53 25.88
N GLN A 44 -11.72 -18.64 26.92
CA GLN A 44 -12.17 -17.45 27.62
C GLN A 44 -10.95 -16.89 28.35
N MET A 45 -10.53 -15.67 27.99
CA MET A 45 -9.63 -14.94 28.87
C MET A 45 -10.30 -14.81 30.24
N ALA A 46 -9.66 -15.40 31.26
CA ALA A 46 -9.98 -15.13 32.65
C ALA A 46 -9.61 -13.67 32.93
N LEU A 47 -10.60 -12.79 32.83
CA LEU A 47 -10.45 -11.41 33.24
C LEU A 47 -10.96 -11.28 34.68
N ASP A 48 -10.02 -11.27 35.61
CA ASP A 48 -10.24 -10.86 37.00
C ASP A 48 -10.12 -9.33 37.09
N PHE A 49 -11.08 -8.62 36.49
CA PHE A 49 -11.19 -7.18 36.67
C PHE A 49 -12.52 -6.84 37.34
N PRO A 50 -12.51 -6.00 38.39
CA PRO A 50 -13.74 -5.44 38.91
C PRO A 50 -14.41 -4.65 37.79
N VAL A 51 -15.60 -5.10 37.41
CA VAL A 51 -16.41 -4.46 36.38
C VAL A 51 -16.86 -3.10 36.93
N TYR A 52 -16.17 -2.05 36.53
CA TYR A 52 -16.48 -0.68 36.94
C TYR A 52 -17.65 -0.13 36.12
N PRO A 53 -18.71 0.43 36.74
CA PRO A 53 -19.63 1.32 36.04
C PRO A 53 -18.80 2.41 35.33
N PRO A 54 -19.00 2.66 34.03
CA PRO A 54 -20.19 2.35 33.23
C PRO A 54 -20.14 1.06 32.38
N LEU A 55 -19.20 0.14 32.61
CA LEU A 55 -19.07 -1.07 31.78
C LEU A 55 -19.72 -2.26 32.47
N VAL A 56 -20.42 -3.12 31.72
CA VAL A 56 -20.93 -4.41 32.21
C VAL A 56 -20.53 -5.53 31.25
N VAL A 57 -20.24 -6.71 31.81
CA VAL A 57 -19.97 -7.91 31.02
C VAL A 57 -21.29 -8.56 30.62
N LYS A 58 -21.43 -8.90 29.34
CA LYS A 58 -22.53 -9.69 28.79
C LYS A 58 -22.00 -10.99 28.21
N ILE A 59 -22.81 -12.03 28.21
CA ILE A 59 -22.48 -13.31 27.57
C ILE A 59 -23.24 -13.38 26.25
N CYS A 60 -22.53 -13.68 25.16
CA CYS A 60 -23.14 -13.94 23.87
C CYS A 60 -24.03 -15.18 23.97
N ARG A 61 -25.32 -15.04 23.63
CA ARG A 61 -26.30 -16.13 23.73
C ARG A 61 -26.01 -17.33 22.81
N ILE A 62 -25.28 -17.11 21.71
CA ILE A 62 -24.99 -18.14 20.72
C ILE A 62 -23.71 -18.91 21.07
N HIS A 63 -22.66 -18.22 21.50
CA HIS A 63 -21.31 -18.79 21.63
C HIS A 63 -20.79 -18.83 23.08
N SER A 64 -21.56 -18.33 24.05
CA SER A 64 -21.15 -18.22 25.45
C SER A 64 -19.86 -17.41 25.68
N ILE A 65 -19.49 -16.53 24.75
CA ILE A 65 -18.31 -15.65 24.86
C ILE A 65 -18.67 -14.34 25.55
N ARG A 66 -17.79 -13.86 26.42
CA ARG A 66 -17.93 -12.58 27.12
C ARG A 66 -17.73 -11.38 26.19
N LYS A 67 -18.57 -10.36 26.36
CA LYS A 67 -18.61 -9.09 25.63
C LYS A 67 -18.79 -7.95 26.63
N ILE A 68 -18.53 -6.72 26.20
CA ILE A 68 -18.80 -5.53 27.01
C ILE A 68 -20.06 -4.84 26.51
N GLN A 69 -20.82 -4.29 27.44
CA GLN A 69 -21.85 -3.30 27.18
C GLN A 69 -21.58 -2.06 28.03
N ILE A 70 -21.74 -0.89 27.43
CA ILE A 70 -21.70 0.39 28.11
C ILE A 70 -23.11 0.69 28.63
N VAL A 71 -23.23 0.98 29.92
CA VAL A 71 -24.48 1.29 30.62
C VAL A 71 -24.34 2.59 31.41
N GLY A 72 -25.47 3.25 31.66
CA GLY A 72 -25.51 4.47 32.45
C GLY A 72 -25.95 5.68 31.65
N ASP A 73 -26.27 6.76 32.39
CA ASP A 73 -26.65 8.04 31.81
C ASP A 73 -25.41 8.96 31.73
N PHE A 74 -24.97 9.25 30.50
CA PHE A 74 -23.77 10.06 30.24
C PHE A 74 -24.08 11.57 30.17
N ARG A 75 -25.25 12.00 30.63
CA ARG A 75 -25.67 13.42 30.63
C ARG A 75 -24.92 14.33 31.64
N TYR A 76 -23.92 13.82 32.38
CA TYR A 76 -23.26 14.56 33.47
C TYR A 76 -21.72 14.65 33.33
N SER A 77 -21.15 15.73 33.92
CA SER A 77 -19.72 16.09 33.93
C SER A 77 -18.79 15.14 34.71
N SER A 78 -19.31 14.07 35.31
CA SER A 78 -18.55 13.14 36.15
C SER A 78 -17.79 12.08 35.36
N VAL A 79 -18.12 11.85 34.08
CA VAL A 79 -17.46 10.83 33.27
C VAL A 79 -16.15 11.39 32.71
N SER A 80 -15.03 10.91 33.25
CA SER A 80 -13.69 11.15 32.72
C SER A 80 -13.18 9.99 31.85
N ARG A 81 -12.14 10.23 31.04
CA ARG A 81 -11.46 9.20 30.24
C ARG A 81 -10.94 8.02 31.08
N SER A 82 -10.62 8.23 32.37
CA SER A 82 -10.12 7.14 33.24
C SER A 82 -11.13 6.02 33.43
N HIS A 83 -12.44 6.30 33.40
CA HIS A 83 -13.48 5.27 33.48
C HIS A 83 -13.46 4.30 32.30
N PHE A 84 -12.94 4.72 31.15
CA PHE A 84 -12.87 3.91 29.94
C PHE A 84 -11.49 3.32 29.68
N LYS A 85 -10.44 3.72 30.42
CA LYS A 85 -9.06 3.23 30.19
C LYS A 85 -8.96 1.70 30.19
N ILE A 86 -9.79 1.03 30.98
CA ILE A 86 -9.87 -0.43 31.03
C ILE A 86 -10.27 -1.07 29.69
N LEU A 87 -10.97 -0.34 28.81
CA LEU A 87 -11.30 -0.82 27.45
C LEU A 87 -10.05 -1.13 26.63
N ASN A 88 -8.93 -0.43 26.86
CA ASN A 88 -7.68 -0.74 26.16
C ASN A 88 -6.96 -1.98 26.70
N GLN A 89 -7.36 -2.48 27.87
CA GLN A 89 -6.91 -3.77 28.41
C GLN A 89 -7.83 -4.90 27.95
N ILE A 90 -9.14 -4.64 27.92
CA ILE A 90 -10.18 -5.55 27.40
C ILE A 90 -9.98 -5.79 25.90
N PHE A 91 -9.65 -4.74 25.15
CA PHE A 91 -9.33 -4.77 23.73
C PHE A 91 -7.85 -4.41 23.57
N PRO A 92 -6.94 -5.40 23.70
CA PRO A 92 -5.51 -5.15 23.66
C PRO A 92 -5.07 -4.73 22.25
N PHE A 93 -3.98 -3.98 22.18
CA PHE A 93 -3.23 -3.83 20.93
C PHE A 93 -2.53 -5.15 20.62
N SER A 94 -2.43 -5.53 19.35
CA SER A 94 -1.74 -6.75 18.94
C SER A 94 -0.21 -6.63 19.06
N SER A 95 0.33 -5.41 19.07
CA SER A 95 1.76 -5.12 19.30
C SER A 95 2.01 -3.69 19.80
N SER A 96 3.27 -3.42 20.19
CA SER A 96 3.76 -2.07 20.49
C SER A 96 3.75 -1.15 19.26
N GLY A 97 4.03 -1.69 18.07
CA GLY A 97 3.97 -0.96 16.81
C GLY A 97 2.56 -0.49 16.50
N ASP A 98 1.56 -1.37 16.63
CA ASP A 98 0.16 -1.00 16.47
C ASP A 98 -0.25 0.09 17.46
N LYS A 99 0.16 0.00 18.72
CA LYS A 99 -0.08 1.05 19.72
C LYS A 99 0.59 2.37 19.34
N GLY A 100 1.83 2.35 18.85
CA GLY A 100 2.59 3.54 18.45
C GLY A 100 2.05 4.23 17.20
N HIS A 101 1.45 3.47 16.27
CA HIS A 101 0.86 4.00 15.03
C HIS A 101 -0.64 4.30 15.14
N THR A 102 -1.27 4.02 16.28
CA THR A 102 -2.69 4.27 16.51
C THR A 102 -2.90 5.63 17.15
N ASN A 103 -3.52 6.55 16.40
CA ASN A 103 -3.84 7.89 16.89
C ASN A 103 -5.07 7.93 17.83
N VAL A 104 -5.99 6.98 17.67
CA VAL A 104 -7.24 6.90 18.43
C VAL A 104 -7.43 5.48 18.93
N ASP A 105 -7.51 5.32 20.25
CA ASP A 105 -7.77 4.04 20.91
C ASP A 105 -9.24 3.89 21.33
N VAL A 106 -9.69 2.66 21.64
CA VAL A 106 -11.09 2.38 22.01
C VAL A 106 -11.56 3.24 23.19
N ALA A 107 -10.75 3.35 24.24
CA ALA A 107 -11.12 4.14 25.42
C ALA A 107 -11.31 5.62 25.10
N SER A 108 -10.41 6.19 24.30
CA SER A 108 -10.47 7.57 23.84
C SER A 108 -11.67 7.81 22.94
N PHE A 109 -11.93 6.92 21.99
CA PHE A 109 -13.07 7.05 21.08
C PHE A 109 -14.40 7.01 21.84
N VAL A 110 -14.60 6.01 22.71
CA VAL A 110 -15.82 5.88 23.51
C VAL A 110 -16.02 7.10 24.41
N PHE A 111 -14.98 7.55 25.10
CA PHE A 111 -15.05 8.74 25.94
C PHE A 111 -15.49 9.98 25.17
N HIS A 112 -14.83 10.27 24.04
CA HIS A 112 -15.14 11.46 23.25
C HIS A 112 -16.51 11.36 22.56
N ALA A 113 -16.89 10.19 22.05
CA ALA A 113 -18.20 9.97 21.46
C ALA A 113 -19.33 10.22 22.47
N LEU A 114 -19.24 9.64 23.67
CA LEU A 114 -20.28 9.79 24.70
C LEU A 114 -20.31 11.19 25.31
N ARG A 115 -19.15 11.85 25.44
CA ARG A 115 -19.08 13.26 25.87
C ARG A 115 -19.73 14.19 24.86
N THR A 116 -19.55 13.95 23.57
CA THR A 116 -20.13 14.80 22.51
C THR A 116 -21.62 14.51 22.29
N ALA A 117 -22.00 13.24 22.25
CA ALA A 117 -23.38 12.83 22.01
C ALA A 117 -23.68 11.54 22.80
N PRO A 118 -24.28 11.65 24.02
CA PRO A 118 -24.65 10.49 24.84
C PRO A 118 -25.51 9.44 24.12
N SER A 119 -26.33 9.85 23.14
CA SER A 119 -27.15 8.95 22.33
C SER A 119 -26.34 7.96 21.49
N LEU A 120 -25.05 8.21 21.25
CA LEU A 120 -24.17 7.29 20.54
C LEU A 120 -23.88 6.00 21.33
N VAL A 121 -24.25 5.92 22.61
CA VAL A 121 -24.11 4.70 23.42
C VAL A 121 -24.76 3.48 22.74
N THR A 122 -25.89 3.66 22.04
CA THR A 122 -26.57 2.59 21.31
C THR A 122 -25.70 2.06 20.19
N LYS A 123 -25.20 2.95 19.30
CA LYS A 123 -24.30 2.60 18.20
C LYS A 123 -22.99 1.95 18.68
N LEU A 124 -22.40 2.49 19.76
CA LEU A 124 -21.21 1.90 20.36
C LEU A 124 -21.47 0.49 20.89
N ASN A 125 -22.62 0.29 21.54
CA ASN A 125 -23.04 -1.03 22.03
C ASN A 125 -23.34 -2.02 20.90
N GLU A 126 -23.84 -1.58 19.76
CA GLU A 126 -24.05 -2.43 18.57
C GLU A 126 -22.71 -2.99 18.08
N VAL A 127 -21.65 -2.18 18.01
CA VAL A 127 -20.29 -2.65 17.68
C VAL A 127 -19.73 -3.56 18.77
N LEU A 128 -19.88 -3.20 20.05
CA LEU A 128 -19.43 -4.04 21.16
C LEU A 128 -20.17 -5.38 21.22
N SER A 129 -21.42 -5.43 20.74
CA SER A 129 -22.21 -6.65 20.66
C SER A 129 -21.64 -7.68 19.69
N VAL A 130 -20.78 -7.27 18.74
CA VAL A 130 -20.05 -8.16 17.84
C VAL A 130 -18.55 -8.23 18.12
N SER A 131 -18.10 -7.59 19.20
CA SER A 131 -16.70 -7.51 19.61
C SER A 131 -16.49 -8.30 20.90
N PRO A 132 -16.04 -9.57 20.83
CA PRO A 132 -15.71 -10.32 22.04
C PRO A 132 -14.53 -9.67 22.77
N ILE A 133 -14.46 -9.86 24.07
CA ILE A 133 -13.31 -9.46 24.87
C ILE A 133 -12.05 -10.15 24.32
N GLY A 134 -10.93 -9.42 24.23
CA GLY A 134 -9.68 -9.87 23.61
C GLY A 134 -9.57 -9.52 22.12
N ARG A 135 -10.60 -8.93 21.51
CA ARG A 135 -10.51 -8.39 20.14
C ARG A 135 -9.50 -7.24 20.08
N VAL A 136 -8.78 -7.13 18.95
CA VAL A 136 -7.73 -6.12 18.74
C VAL A 136 -8.31 -4.69 18.80
N ASN A 137 -7.66 -3.82 19.58
CA ASN A 137 -8.06 -2.43 19.81
C ASN A 137 -8.33 -1.67 18.50
N VAL A 138 -7.38 -1.75 17.55
CA VAL A 138 -7.41 -1.01 16.29
C VAL A 138 -8.66 -1.36 15.48
N TRP A 139 -9.06 -2.64 15.46
CA TRP A 139 -10.27 -3.08 14.76
C TRP A 139 -11.54 -2.59 15.43
N VAL A 140 -11.63 -2.72 16.76
CA VAL A 140 -12.82 -2.24 17.51
C VAL A 140 -13.00 -0.74 17.31
N THR A 141 -11.91 0.03 17.40
CA THR A 141 -11.94 1.48 17.16
C THR A 141 -12.38 1.80 15.73
N ALA A 142 -11.84 1.12 14.71
CA ALA A 142 -12.24 1.33 13.32
C ALA A 142 -13.72 0.99 13.08
N ALA A 143 -14.21 -0.12 13.62
CA ALA A 143 -15.62 -0.52 13.53
C ALA A 143 -16.54 0.53 14.19
N MET A 144 -16.15 1.07 15.35
CA MET A 144 -16.86 2.15 16.02
C MET A 144 -16.89 3.43 15.17
N ILE A 145 -15.74 3.85 14.63
CA ILE A 145 -15.65 5.04 13.75
C ILE A 145 -16.58 4.87 12.54
N MET A 146 -16.53 3.72 11.87
CA MET A 146 -17.31 3.47 10.66
C MET A 146 -18.82 3.45 10.95
N HIS A 147 -19.25 2.81 12.03
CA HIS A 147 -20.67 2.69 12.36
C HIS A 147 -21.26 3.97 12.97
N VAL A 148 -20.47 4.74 13.74
CA VAL A 148 -20.87 6.06 14.21
C VAL A 148 -20.94 7.06 13.05
N GLY A 149 -19.93 7.05 12.17
CA GLY A 149 -19.80 8.00 11.06
C GLY A 149 -20.57 7.66 9.80
N SER A 150 -21.19 6.47 9.70
CA SER A 150 -21.90 6.04 8.50
C SER A 150 -22.96 4.98 8.78
N ASP A 151 -24.07 5.05 8.04
CA ASP A 151 -25.16 4.08 8.12
C ASP A 151 -24.79 2.71 7.52
N TYR A 152 -23.76 2.64 6.66
CA TYR A 152 -23.30 1.36 6.08
C TYR A 152 -22.67 0.43 7.12
N GLY A 153 -22.20 0.96 8.26
CA GLY A 153 -21.69 0.14 9.36
C GLY A 153 -22.76 -0.81 9.90
N GLN A 154 -24.03 -0.41 9.86
CA GLN A 154 -25.14 -1.24 10.32
C GLN A 154 -25.27 -2.53 9.52
N HIS A 155 -25.13 -2.48 8.19
CA HIS A 155 -25.23 -3.67 7.34
C HIS A 155 -24.15 -4.70 7.68
N MET A 156 -22.95 -4.25 8.03
CA MET A 156 -21.86 -5.13 8.44
C MET A 156 -22.13 -5.79 9.80
N LEU A 157 -22.70 -5.03 10.75
CA LEU A 157 -23.09 -5.55 12.06
C LEU A 157 -24.21 -6.57 11.95
N GLU A 158 -25.27 -6.25 11.19
CA GLU A 158 -26.39 -7.14 10.93
C GLU A 158 -25.96 -8.42 10.23
N LEU A 159 -25.09 -8.30 9.22
CA LEU A 159 -24.52 -9.46 8.54
C LEU A 159 -23.69 -10.33 9.50
N THR A 160 -22.83 -9.71 10.30
CA THR A 160 -22.01 -10.40 11.31
C THR A 160 -22.87 -11.11 12.36
N ALA A 161 -23.96 -10.49 12.79
CA ALA A 161 -24.90 -11.07 13.74
C ALA A 161 -25.68 -12.23 13.11
N ARG A 162 -26.24 -12.03 11.91
CA ARG A 162 -27.00 -13.02 11.14
C ARG A 162 -26.19 -14.27 10.88
N ASP A 163 -24.95 -14.10 10.47
CA ASP A 163 -24.07 -15.21 10.12
C ASP A 163 -23.49 -15.89 11.37
N GLY A 164 -23.65 -15.31 12.58
CA GLY A 164 -23.03 -15.83 13.80
C GLY A 164 -21.53 -15.55 13.92
N ALA A 165 -20.98 -14.65 13.10
CA ALA A 165 -19.55 -14.33 13.07
C ALA A 165 -19.07 -13.44 14.24
N CYS A 166 -19.97 -13.01 15.12
CA CYS A 166 -19.71 -12.08 16.25
C CYS A 166 -18.70 -12.55 17.31
N CYS A 167 -18.19 -13.77 17.19
CA CYS A 167 -17.38 -14.46 18.19
C CYS A 167 -16.19 -15.22 17.57
N LEU A 168 -15.91 -14.99 16.29
CA LEU A 168 -14.82 -15.65 15.59
C LEU A 168 -13.45 -15.29 16.21
N PRO A 169 -12.52 -16.25 16.32
CA PRO A 169 -11.11 -15.97 16.59
C PRO A 169 -10.52 -14.96 15.61
N LEU A 170 -9.44 -14.26 15.99
CA LEU A 170 -8.88 -13.16 15.19
C LEU A 170 -8.52 -13.57 13.74
N GLN A 171 -7.94 -14.76 13.56
CA GLN A 171 -7.59 -15.26 12.24
C GLN A 171 -8.83 -15.52 11.35
N LYS A 172 -9.90 -16.07 11.94
CA LYS A 172 -11.15 -16.37 11.22
C LYS A 172 -11.95 -15.11 10.92
N VAL A 173 -11.95 -14.13 11.82
CA VAL A 173 -12.65 -12.86 11.58
C VAL A 173 -11.99 -12.06 10.45
N ALA A 174 -10.65 -12.13 10.31
CA ALA A 174 -9.94 -11.52 9.19
C ALA A 174 -10.36 -12.15 7.85
N LYS A 175 -10.41 -13.49 7.78
CA LYS A 175 -10.91 -14.20 6.59
C LYS A 175 -12.37 -13.90 6.28
N TYR A 176 -13.22 -13.84 7.31
CA TYR A 176 -14.64 -13.50 7.19
C TYR A 176 -14.85 -12.12 6.54
N TYR A 177 -14.22 -11.07 7.09
CA TYR A 177 -14.35 -9.72 6.52
C TYR A 177 -13.65 -9.60 5.17
N LYS A 178 -12.58 -10.36 4.90
CA LYS A 178 -11.96 -10.45 3.58
C LYS A 178 -12.88 -11.05 2.53
N ALA A 179 -13.64 -12.09 2.88
CA ALA A 179 -14.63 -12.67 1.99
C ALA A 179 -15.75 -11.66 1.66
N ILE A 180 -16.27 -10.94 2.67
CA ILE A 180 -17.28 -9.88 2.47
C ILE A 180 -16.74 -8.78 1.55
N SER A 181 -15.55 -8.28 1.88
CA SER A 181 -14.86 -7.21 1.14
C SER A 181 -14.61 -7.60 -0.32
N THR A 182 -14.23 -8.85 -0.57
CA THR A 182 -14.07 -9.39 -1.92
C THR A 182 -15.42 -9.50 -2.64
N ALA A 183 -16.44 -10.08 -2.00
CA ALA A 183 -17.75 -10.25 -2.60
C ALA A 183 -18.37 -8.91 -3.00
N ILE A 184 -18.43 -7.93 -2.08
CA ILE A 184 -19.07 -6.63 -2.37
C ILE A 184 -18.33 -5.83 -3.47
N ARG A 185 -16.99 -5.90 -3.53
CA ARG A 185 -16.22 -5.26 -4.61
C ARG A 185 -16.45 -5.91 -5.98
N ARG A 186 -16.65 -7.24 -6.01
CA ARG A 186 -16.81 -8.03 -7.24
C ARG A 186 -18.24 -7.98 -7.77
N THR A 187 -19.23 -8.06 -6.88
CA THR A 187 -20.66 -8.08 -7.25
C THR A 187 -21.27 -6.68 -7.36
N ARG A 188 -20.67 -5.68 -6.69
CA ARG A 188 -21.28 -4.37 -6.42
C ARG A 188 -22.68 -4.47 -5.79
N ARG A 189 -22.91 -5.54 -5.01
CA ARG A 189 -24.19 -5.87 -4.37
C ARG A 189 -23.95 -6.38 -2.97
N PHE A 190 -24.91 -6.16 -2.08
CA PHE A 190 -24.94 -6.77 -0.76
C PHE A 190 -25.27 -8.27 -0.86
N ALA A 191 -25.18 -8.97 0.28
CA ALA A 191 -25.40 -10.41 0.36
C ALA A 191 -26.83 -10.84 0.00
N ASP A 192 -27.80 -9.93 0.05
CA ASP A 192 -29.19 -10.14 -0.37
C ASP A 192 -29.42 -9.84 -1.87
N GLY A 193 -28.37 -9.44 -2.59
CA GLY A 193 -28.42 -9.06 -4.00
C GLY A 193 -28.81 -7.60 -4.25
N SER A 194 -29.12 -6.81 -3.21
CA SER A 194 -29.42 -5.39 -3.38
C SER A 194 -28.18 -4.61 -3.87
N PRO A 195 -28.33 -3.57 -4.71
CA PRO A 195 -27.19 -2.79 -5.21
C PRO A 195 -26.43 -2.06 -4.10
N ALA A 196 -25.10 -2.08 -4.14
CA ALA A 196 -24.24 -1.33 -3.24
C ALA A 196 -23.71 -0.06 -3.93
N SER A 197 -23.81 1.09 -3.24
CA SER A 197 -23.20 2.34 -3.72
C SER A 197 -21.67 2.29 -3.63
N SER A 198 -20.96 3.17 -4.35
CA SER A 198 -19.50 3.28 -4.21
C SER A 198 -19.07 3.58 -2.77
N ALA A 199 -19.85 4.38 -2.04
CA ALA A 199 -19.61 4.64 -0.63
C ALA A 199 -19.78 3.36 0.21
N ALA A 200 -20.83 2.57 -0.03
CA ALA A 200 -21.03 1.29 0.64
C ALA A 200 -19.86 0.33 0.39
N ILE A 201 -19.43 0.18 -0.86
CA ILE A 201 -18.31 -0.68 -1.25
C ILE A 201 -17.04 -0.27 -0.50
N SER A 202 -16.72 1.02 -0.48
CA SER A 202 -15.55 1.56 0.22
C SER A 202 -15.64 1.34 1.73
N HIS A 203 -16.78 1.61 2.34
CA HIS A 203 -16.97 1.45 3.79
C HIS A 203 -16.91 -0.02 4.21
N CYS A 204 -17.63 -0.91 3.55
CA CYS A 204 -17.62 -2.35 3.86
C CYS A 204 -16.24 -2.97 3.63
N GLY A 205 -15.54 -2.54 2.57
CA GLY A 205 -14.18 -3.00 2.29
C GLY A 205 -13.15 -2.60 3.34
N TYR A 206 -13.43 -1.59 4.15
CA TYR A 206 -12.53 -1.11 5.19
C TYR A 206 -12.57 -1.94 6.48
N TRP A 207 -13.57 -2.82 6.67
CA TRP A 207 -13.67 -3.66 7.88
C TRP A 207 -12.59 -4.72 8.00
N GLU A 208 -11.99 -5.14 6.89
CA GLU A 208 -10.89 -6.11 6.88
C GLU A 208 -9.53 -5.46 7.20
N LEU A 209 -9.32 -4.20 6.82
CA LEU A 209 -7.99 -3.56 6.81
C LEU A 209 -7.35 -3.37 8.20
N PRO A 210 -8.12 -3.07 9.28
CA PRO A 210 -7.55 -2.97 10.62
C PRO A 210 -7.11 -4.32 11.21
N LEU A 211 -7.48 -5.46 10.62
CA LEU A 211 -7.15 -6.78 11.14
C LEU A 211 -5.77 -7.23 10.64
N GLY A 212 -4.85 -7.50 11.57
CA GLY A 212 -3.51 -7.99 11.26
C GLY A 212 -2.56 -6.92 10.71
N ARG A 213 -2.80 -5.64 11.00
CA ARG A 213 -1.95 -4.53 10.56
C ARG A 213 -0.49 -4.68 10.99
N ASP A 214 -0.25 -5.20 12.19
CA ASP A 214 1.08 -5.42 12.74
C ASP A 214 1.67 -6.81 12.45
N THR A 215 0.81 -7.80 12.21
CA THR A 215 1.25 -9.15 11.82
C THR A 215 1.54 -9.24 10.33
N ASN A 216 1.02 -8.32 9.52
CA ASN A 216 1.39 -8.18 8.12
C ASN A 216 2.83 -7.69 8.05
N ARG A 217 3.76 -8.64 7.94
CA ARG A 217 5.15 -8.39 7.56
C ARG A 217 5.34 -8.80 6.11
N SER A 218 6.32 -8.18 5.46
CA SER A 218 6.73 -8.65 4.15
C SER A 218 7.38 -10.03 4.33
N ASP A 219 6.96 -11.00 3.53
CA ASP A 219 7.64 -12.29 3.47
C ASP A 219 8.94 -12.07 2.68
N TRP A 220 10.03 -11.79 3.39
CA TRP A 220 11.32 -11.44 2.78
C TRP A 220 11.96 -12.59 2.01
N GLU A 221 11.64 -13.84 2.37
CA GLU A 221 12.10 -15.01 1.60
C GLU A 221 11.32 -15.11 0.29
N LYS A 222 9.99 -14.97 0.33
CA LYS A 222 9.17 -14.90 -0.88
C LYS A 222 9.58 -13.72 -1.75
N GLU A 223 9.86 -12.57 -1.16
CA GLU A 223 10.29 -11.38 -1.87
C GLU A 223 11.67 -11.56 -2.52
N LYS A 224 12.59 -12.25 -1.85
CA LYS A 224 13.87 -12.66 -2.45
C LYS A 224 13.63 -13.56 -3.66
N ILE A 225 12.85 -14.62 -3.50
CA ILE A 225 12.49 -15.54 -4.59
C ILE A 225 11.88 -14.77 -5.77
N ASN A 226 10.92 -13.88 -5.51
CA ASN A 226 10.25 -13.08 -6.53
C ASN A 226 11.20 -12.18 -7.34
N ARG A 227 12.33 -11.75 -6.75
CA ARG A 227 13.29 -10.84 -7.39
C ARG A 227 14.48 -11.53 -8.02
N THR A 228 14.84 -12.72 -7.55
CA THR A 228 15.98 -13.48 -8.06
C THR A 228 15.57 -14.60 -9.01
N SER A 229 14.30 -14.98 -9.04
CA SER A 229 13.81 -16.05 -9.92
C SER A 229 13.22 -15.47 -11.19
N ILE A 230 13.49 -16.12 -12.32
CA ILE A 230 12.84 -15.79 -13.58
C ILE A 230 11.35 -16.11 -13.45
N ILE A 231 10.52 -15.08 -13.51
CA ILE A 231 9.07 -15.27 -13.66
C ILE A 231 8.85 -15.61 -15.13
N GLU A 232 8.45 -16.84 -15.41
CA GLU A 232 8.03 -17.25 -16.76
C GLU A 232 6.83 -16.40 -17.17
N THR A 233 7.07 -15.39 -18.01
CA THR A 233 6.01 -14.67 -18.70
C THR A 233 5.63 -15.47 -19.94
N ALA A 234 4.33 -15.67 -20.17
CA ALA A 234 3.87 -16.40 -21.35
C ALA A 234 4.41 -15.72 -22.61
N PRO A 235 5.20 -16.42 -23.46
CA PRO A 235 5.87 -15.78 -24.58
C PRO A 235 4.84 -15.31 -25.60
N ILE A 236 4.82 -14.00 -25.88
CA ILE A 236 4.14 -13.45 -27.05
C ILE A 236 5.01 -13.80 -28.27
N SER A 237 4.71 -14.94 -28.89
CA SER A 237 5.05 -15.30 -30.28
C SER A 237 6.44 -14.86 -30.79
N GLY A 238 7.51 -15.60 -30.46
CA GLY A 238 8.75 -15.70 -31.27
C GLY A 238 9.56 -14.44 -31.61
N ALA A 239 9.10 -13.24 -31.27
CA ALA A 239 9.80 -11.96 -31.46
C ALA A 239 10.41 -11.50 -30.13
N CYS A 240 11.56 -10.84 -30.19
CA CYS A 240 12.16 -10.21 -29.01
C CYS A 240 11.25 -9.07 -28.53
N MET A 241 10.57 -9.26 -27.39
CA MET A 241 9.60 -8.30 -26.85
C MET A 241 10.27 -6.94 -26.56
N VAL A 242 11.55 -6.95 -26.19
CA VAL A 242 12.36 -5.75 -25.97
C VAL A 242 12.45 -4.90 -27.25
N ASP A 243 12.65 -5.50 -28.41
CA ASP A 243 12.78 -4.76 -29.68
C ASP A 243 11.46 -4.07 -30.06
N LEU A 244 10.33 -4.77 -29.88
CA LEU A 244 9.01 -4.20 -30.13
C LEU A 244 8.71 -3.04 -29.18
N VAL A 245 9.06 -3.18 -27.91
CA VAL A 245 8.88 -2.12 -26.91
C VAL A 245 9.81 -0.94 -27.19
N GLU A 246 11.05 -1.16 -27.63
CA GLU A 246 11.98 -0.08 -27.95
C GLU A 246 11.42 0.84 -29.05
N ILE A 247 10.84 0.27 -30.10
CA ILE A 247 10.21 1.02 -31.20
C ILE A 247 9.08 1.92 -30.67
N GLU A 248 8.20 1.36 -29.84
CA GLU A 248 7.08 2.10 -29.26
C GLU A 248 7.55 3.17 -28.27
N LEU A 249 8.57 2.89 -27.45
CA LEU A 249 9.18 3.86 -26.54
C LEU A 249 9.80 5.03 -27.29
N ILE A 250 10.54 4.79 -28.36
CA ILE A 250 11.11 5.85 -29.20
C ILE A 250 9.98 6.70 -29.81
N SER A 251 8.91 6.07 -30.31
CA SER A 251 7.73 6.77 -30.83
C SER A 251 7.11 7.67 -29.75
N LEU A 252 6.94 7.15 -28.53
CA LEU A 252 6.40 7.86 -27.38
C LEU A 252 7.30 9.04 -26.96
N PHE A 253 8.61 8.85 -26.84
CA PHE A 253 9.54 9.91 -26.48
C PHE A 253 9.61 11.02 -27.54
N ASN A 254 9.44 10.69 -28.82
CA ASN A 254 9.34 11.70 -29.87
C ASN A 254 8.04 12.51 -29.81
N ARG A 255 6.98 11.99 -29.18
CA ARG A 255 5.71 12.71 -28.95
C ARG A 255 5.77 13.69 -27.79
N ILE A 256 6.73 13.52 -26.88
CA ILE A 256 7.06 14.54 -25.88
C ILE A 256 7.63 15.74 -26.68
N ARG A 257 6.72 16.66 -27.08
CA ARG A 257 6.96 17.92 -27.83
C ARG A 257 8.29 18.56 -27.44
N PRO A 258 9.01 19.29 -28.33
CA PRO A 258 10.48 19.20 -28.38
C PRO A 258 11.06 19.15 -26.97
N LEU A 259 11.59 17.98 -26.60
CA LEU A 259 12.18 17.76 -25.28
C LEU A 259 13.07 18.99 -24.99
N PRO A 260 12.84 19.72 -23.87
CA PRO A 260 13.61 20.91 -23.58
C PRO A 260 15.06 20.47 -23.52
N ARG A 261 15.90 21.08 -24.36
CA ARG A 261 17.33 20.76 -24.33
C ARG A 261 17.81 21.05 -22.93
N GLU A 262 18.23 20.01 -22.20
CA GLU A 262 18.98 20.24 -20.98
C GLU A 262 20.34 20.76 -21.42
N GLU A 263 20.58 22.04 -21.15
CA GLU A 263 21.84 22.71 -21.48
C GLU A 263 22.84 22.62 -20.32
N ARG A 264 22.38 22.23 -19.13
CA ARG A 264 23.21 22.16 -17.92
C ARG A 264 24.09 20.90 -17.95
N SER A 265 25.34 21.08 -17.55
CA SER A 265 26.27 19.97 -17.29
C SER A 265 25.90 19.21 -16.02
N TRP A 266 26.46 18.01 -15.84
CA TRP A 266 26.29 17.26 -14.59
C TRP A 266 26.84 18.02 -13.37
N ALA A 267 28.00 18.65 -13.52
CA ALA A 267 28.61 19.46 -12.46
C ALA A 267 27.72 20.64 -12.03
N ASP A 268 27.12 21.34 -13.00
CA ASP A 268 26.17 22.42 -12.70
C ASP A 268 24.94 21.89 -11.96
N PHE A 269 24.42 20.73 -12.37
CA PHE A 269 23.30 20.08 -11.71
C PHE A 269 23.62 19.71 -10.24
N CYS A 270 24.80 19.12 -9.98
CA CYS A 270 25.26 18.79 -8.63
C CYS A 270 25.42 20.04 -7.74
N SER A 271 25.91 21.15 -8.31
CA SER A 271 26.07 22.41 -7.57
C SER A 271 24.73 22.96 -7.03
N ARG A 272 23.63 22.63 -7.72
CA ARG A 272 22.25 23.08 -7.41
C ARG A 272 21.42 22.02 -6.69
N ARG A 273 22.05 21.02 -6.07
CA ARG A 273 21.37 19.89 -5.38
C ARG A 273 20.23 20.29 -4.44
N GLN A 274 20.36 21.41 -3.75
CA GLN A 274 19.31 21.89 -2.83
C GLN A 274 18.00 22.30 -3.53
N GLU A 275 18.01 22.55 -4.84
CA GLU A 275 16.81 22.93 -5.59
C GLU A 275 15.96 21.73 -6.02
N TRP A 276 16.56 20.57 -6.25
CA TRP A 276 15.88 19.41 -6.84
C TRP A 276 15.79 18.20 -5.90
N VAL A 277 16.55 18.16 -4.81
CA VAL A 277 16.48 17.06 -3.84
C VAL A 277 15.10 17.03 -3.17
N ALA A 278 14.37 15.93 -3.38
CA ALA A 278 13.11 15.68 -2.72
C ALA A 278 13.29 15.31 -1.24
N SER A 279 12.34 15.72 -0.40
CA SER A 279 12.28 15.24 0.99
C SER A 279 12.01 13.73 1.03
N GLY A 280 12.68 13.01 1.93
CA GLY A 280 12.49 11.57 2.06
C GLY A 280 13.62 10.85 2.79
N SER A 281 13.48 9.53 2.90
CA SER A 281 14.51 8.65 3.48
C SER A 281 15.77 8.63 2.62
N SER A 282 16.93 8.69 3.25
CA SER A 282 18.27 8.64 2.64
C SER A 282 18.79 7.22 2.42
N GLY A 283 17.90 6.21 2.35
CA GLY A 283 18.32 4.81 2.22
C GLY A 283 19.03 4.25 3.48
N GLY A 284 18.91 4.94 4.62
CA GLY A 284 19.59 4.55 5.86
C GLY A 284 20.98 5.17 6.04
N PHE A 285 21.31 6.22 5.27
CA PHE A 285 22.50 7.03 5.50
C PHE A 285 22.50 7.58 6.93
N LYS A 286 23.61 7.40 7.63
CA LYS A 286 23.77 7.84 9.01
C LYS A 286 24.83 8.91 9.10
N LEU A 287 24.48 10.03 9.73
CA LEU A 287 25.41 11.08 10.06
C LEU A 287 25.83 10.92 11.53
N ARG A 288 27.13 11.10 11.80
CA ARG A 288 27.65 11.09 13.16
C ARG A 288 27.55 12.51 13.73
N VAL A 289 26.74 12.67 14.77
CA VAL A 289 26.59 13.94 15.50
C VAL A 289 27.12 13.71 16.92
N GLY A 290 28.35 14.19 17.17
CA GLY A 290 29.10 13.87 18.39
C GLY A 290 29.39 12.38 18.51
N ASP A 291 28.95 11.76 19.61
CA ASP A 291 29.11 10.32 19.86
C ASP A 291 27.94 9.46 19.38
N SER A 292 26.89 10.08 18.82
CA SER A 292 25.70 9.38 18.33
C SER A 292 25.69 9.30 16.80
N SER A 293 25.20 8.17 16.29
CA SER A 293 24.93 7.98 14.86
C SER A 293 23.42 8.07 14.63
N MET A 294 23.00 9.01 13.79
CA MET A 294 21.58 9.24 13.49
C MET A 294 21.31 9.07 12.00
N THR A 295 20.20 8.40 11.69
CA THR A 295 19.69 8.35 10.32
C THR A 295 19.14 9.73 9.94
N VAL A 296 19.58 10.28 8.83
CA VAL A 296 19.15 11.60 8.35
C VAL A 296 18.25 11.47 7.12
N ASN A 297 17.52 12.53 6.77
CA ASN A 297 16.74 12.58 5.53
C ASN A 297 17.63 12.99 4.34
N LYS A 298 17.11 12.87 3.11
CA LYS A 298 17.86 13.22 1.89
C LYS A 298 18.40 14.66 1.88
N PRO A 299 17.61 15.71 2.20
CA PRO A 299 18.14 17.08 2.20
C PRO A 299 19.37 17.26 3.09
N VAL A 300 19.31 16.79 4.34
CA VAL A 300 20.44 16.88 5.28
C VAL A 300 21.64 16.07 4.77
N MET A 301 21.41 14.92 4.14
CA MET A 301 22.50 14.15 3.53
C MET A 301 23.17 14.95 2.41
N PHE A 302 22.42 15.50 1.45
CA PHE A 302 22.99 16.29 0.35
C PHE A 302 23.62 17.62 0.79
N GLU A 303 23.23 18.18 1.95
CA GLU A 303 23.97 19.30 2.56
C GLU A 303 25.40 18.93 2.97
N ASN A 304 25.64 17.66 3.28
CA ASN A 304 26.92 17.16 3.78
C ASN A 304 27.79 16.48 2.70
N VAL A 305 27.27 16.30 1.48
CA VAL A 305 28.05 15.79 0.33
C VAL A 305 28.57 16.98 -0.49
N ASP A 306 29.85 16.91 -0.86
CA ASP A 306 30.48 17.91 -1.74
C ASP A 306 29.96 17.76 -3.18
N ALA A 307 29.70 18.88 -3.86
CA ALA A 307 29.35 18.87 -5.28
C ALA A 307 30.49 18.31 -6.15
N ALA A 308 31.75 18.49 -5.74
CA ALA A 308 32.90 17.92 -6.45
C ALA A 308 32.94 16.39 -6.35
N GLU A 309 32.54 15.84 -5.20
CA GLU A 309 32.37 14.39 -5.01
C GLU A 309 31.22 13.88 -5.88
N MET A 310 30.06 14.56 -5.87
CA MET A 310 28.93 14.18 -6.73
C MET A 310 29.27 14.21 -8.22
N ALA A 311 30.12 15.14 -8.65
CA ALA A 311 30.54 15.23 -10.05
C ALA A 311 31.26 13.95 -10.52
N GLN A 312 31.96 13.24 -9.63
CA GLN A 312 32.67 11.99 -9.93
C GLN A 312 31.74 10.78 -10.02
N TRP A 313 30.54 10.84 -9.45
CA TRP A 313 29.60 9.72 -9.45
C TRP A 313 29.21 9.22 -10.85
N LEU A 314 29.23 10.10 -11.86
CA LEU A 314 28.93 9.75 -13.25
C LEU A 314 30.09 9.03 -13.95
N ASP A 315 31.30 9.11 -13.38
CA ASP A 315 32.50 8.43 -13.87
C ASP A 315 32.69 7.04 -13.20
N GLU A 316 31.96 6.75 -12.13
CA GLU A 316 31.98 5.47 -11.45
C GLU A 316 31.25 4.37 -12.24
N GLU A 317 31.58 3.11 -11.94
CA GLU A 317 30.92 1.95 -12.52
C GLU A 317 29.39 2.00 -12.26
N PRO A 318 28.56 1.86 -13.30
CA PRO A 318 27.11 1.88 -13.14
C PRO A 318 26.61 0.67 -12.38
N GLU A 319 26.02 0.93 -11.22
CA GLU A 319 25.49 -0.07 -10.30
C GLU A 319 24.29 0.52 -9.58
N LEU A 320 23.24 -0.29 -9.39
CA LEU A 320 22.09 0.09 -8.57
C LEU A 320 22.00 -0.84 -7.36
N VAL A 321 22.22 -0.28 -6.16
CA VAL A 321 22.11 -1.04 -4.91
C VAL A 321 20.85 -0.60 -4.17
N ALA A 322 19.89 -1.52 -4.12
CA ALA A 322 18.62 -1.33 -3.43
C ALA A 322 18.63 -2.01 -2.07
N LYS A 323 18.19 -1.28 -1.03
CA LYS A 323 17.97 -1.84 0.30
C LYS A 323 16.48 -1.98 0.61
N GLY A 324 16.06 -3.21 0.88
CA GLY A 324 14.72 -3.55 1.31
C GLY A 324 14.39 -2.97 2.68
N SER A 325 13.18 -2.43 2.80
CA SER A 325 12.57 -1.92 4.03
C SER A 325 11.07 -2.17 4.00
N GLU A 326 10.42 -2.20 5.17
CA GLU A 326 8.96 -2.33 5.23
C GLU A 326 8.31 -0.95 5.30
N LYS A 327 7.32 -0.72 4.43
CA LYS A 327 6.37 0.38 4.58
C LYS A 327 5.00 -0.19 4.91
N PHE A 328 4.44 0.28 6.01
CA PHE A 328 3.09 -0.08 6.44
C PHE A 328 2.09 0.92 5.86
N GLU A 329 1.32 0.49 4.88
CA GLU A 329 0.25 1.29 4.25
C GLU A 329 -1.10 0.61 4.46
N LEU A 330 -2.02 1.30 5.15
CA LEU A 330 -3.42 0.88 5.28
C LEU A 330 -3.62 -0.59 5.70
N GLY A 331 -2.83 -1.05 6.67
CA GLY A 331 -2.93 -2.42 7.17
C GLY A 331 -2.14 -3.45 6.37
N LYS A 332 -1.47 -3.09 5.26
CA LYS A 332 -0.61 -3.99 4.49
C LYS A 332 0.85 -3.58 4.65
N ALA A 333 1.73 -4.53 4.95
CA ALA A 333 3.16 -4.32 4.73
C ALA A 333 3.47 -4.47 3.24
N ARG A 334 4.26 -3.54 2.74
CA ARG A 334 4.86 -3.61 1.41
C ARG A 334 6.36 -3.49 1.56
N ALA A 335 7.09 -4.34 0.83
CA ALA A 335 8.52 -4.17 0.66
C ALA A 335 8.76 -2.91 -0.19
N ILE A 336 9.65 -2.04 0.28
CA ILE A 336 10.12 -0.85 -0.42
C ILE A 336 11.63 -0.88 -0.49
N TYR A 337 12.13 -0.46 -1.64
CA TYR A 337 13.53 -0.49 -1.98
C TYR A 337 14.05 0.94 -2.04
N GLY A 338 14.87 1.29 -1.05
CA GLY A 338 15.61 2.55 -1.07
C GLY A 338 16.92 2.34 -1.82
N THR A 339 17.16 3.15 -2.85
CA THR A 339 18.44 3.18 -3.57
C THR A 339 19.42 4.14 -2.91
N SER A 340 20.67 4.09 -3.36
CA SER A 340 21.70 5.00 -2.86
C SER A 340 21.42 6.45 -3.31
N PRO A 341 21.95 7.45 -2.59
CA PRO A 341 21.88 8.85 -3.02
C PRO A 341 22.53 9.10 -4.38
N LYS A 342 23.55 8.32 -4.75
CA LYS A 342 24.18 8.35 -6.07
C LYS A 342 23.18 8.01 -7.16
N ASP A 343 22.54 6.85 -7.05
CA ASP A 343 21.55 6.36 -8.01
C ASP A 343 20.41 7.37 -8.17
N TYR A 344 19.92 7.90 -7.04
CA TYR A 344 18.90 8.93 -7.02
C TYR A 344 19.32 10.20 -7.78
N ALA A 345 20.55 10.69 -7.56
CA ALA A 345 21.04 11.90 -8.21
C ALA A 345 21.24 11.71 -9.71
N VAL A 346 21.90 10.63 -10.14
CA VAL A 346 22.18 10.35 -11.55
C VAL A 346 20.87 10.13 -12.32
N MET A 347 19.94 9.34 -11.78
CA MET A 347 18.62 9.14 -12.40
C MET A 347 17.81 10.43 -12.45
N THR A 348 17.83 11.25 -11.39
CA THR A 348 17.12 12.54 -11.39
C THR A 348 17.67 13.44 -12.49
N TYR A 349 18.99 13.57 -12.62
CA TYR A 349 19.58 14.34 -13.73
C TYR A 349 19.14 13.79 -15.07
N ALA A 350 19.23 12.48 -15.27
CA ALA A 350 18.89 11.81 -16.52
C ALA A 350 17.44 12.07 -17.02
N ILE A 351 16.48 12.33 -16.12
CA ILE A 351 15.07 12.48 -16.49
C ILE A 351 14.39 13.80 -16.05
N ASP A 352 15.00 14.67 -15.23
CA ASP A 352 14.32 15.83 -14.61
C ASP A 352 13.63 16.75 -15.62
N SER A 353 14.30 17.06 -16.72
CA SER A 353 13.77 17.93 -17.78
C SER A 353 12.66 17.26 -18.62
N ILE A 354 12.56 15.93 -18.55
CA ILE A 354 11.71 15.09 -19.38
C ILE A 354 10.44 14.68 -18.61
N GLU A 355 10.58 14.27 -17.36
CA GLU A 355 9.49 13.77 -16.51
C GLU A 355 8.36 14.80 -16.35
N ARG A 356 8.71 16.08 -16.21
CA ARG A 356 7.74 17.19 -16.12
C ARG A 356 6.83 17.31 -17.33
N ARG A 357 7.20 16.67 -18.45
CA ARG A 357 6.49 16.71 -19.73
C ARG A 357 5.77 15.42 -20.07
N PHE A 358 5.84 14.41 -19.22
CA PHE A 358 5.00 13.21 -19.37
C PHE A 358 3.52 13.56 -19.45
N ALA A 359 3.10 14.61 -18.73
CA ALA A 359 1.76 15.21 -18.82
C ALA A 359 1.34 15.66 -20.23
N ASP A 360 2.28 15.98 -21.11
CA ASP A 360 2.00 16.43 -22.49
C ASP A 360 1.62 15.27 -23.42
N VAL A 361 1.85 14.02 -22.99
CA VAL A 361 1.60 12.82 -23.81
C VAL A 361 0.25 12.22 -23.42
N ASP A 362 -0.69 12.29 -24.36
CA ASP A 362 -1.99 11.63 -24.20
C ASP A 362 -1.82 10.14 -23.87
N GLY A 363 -2.41 9.74 -22.76
CA GLY A 363 -2.33 8.38 -22.18
C GLY A 363 -1.40 8.26 -20.97
N ILE A 364 -0.49 9.20 -20.72
CA ILE A 364 0.39 9.19 -19.54
C ILE A 364 -0.18 10.13 -18.47
N ILE A 365 -0.38 9.60 -17.26
CA ILE A 365 -0.81 10.38 -16.10
C ILE A 365 0.20 10.18 -14.99
N SER A 366 0.95 11.23 -14.68
CA SER A 366 1.94 11.23 -13.59
C SER A 366 1.84 12.52 -12.80
N GLY A 367 1.67 12.42 -11.47
CA GLY A 367 1.67 13.58 -10.57
C GLY A 367 0.53 14.59 -10.75
N HIS A 368 -0.47 14.31 -11.58
CA HIS A 368 -1.61 15.21 -11.77
C HIS A 368 -2.46 15.29 -10.50
N THR A 369 -2.68 16.51 -10.02
CA THR A 369 -3.52 16.78 -8.84
C THR A 369 -4.43 17.98 -9.11
N GLY A 370 -5.55 18.07 -8.38
CA GLY A 370 -6.45 19.22 -8.44
C GLY A 370 -7.06 19.41 -9.84
N LYS A 371 -6.80 20.55 -10.48
CA LYS A 371 -7.40 20.88 -11.79
C LYS A 371 -7.00 19.90 -12.90
N ALA A 372 -5.74 19.47 -12.93
CA ALA A 372 -5.24 18.53 -13.95
C ALA A 372 -5.95 17.17 -13.84
N GLU A 373 -6.09 16.65 -12.61
CA GLU A 373 -6.82 15.41 -12.32
C GLU A 373 -8.29 15.49 -12.78
N LEU A 374 -8.97 16.62 -12.52
CA LEU A 374 -10.35 16.82 -12.98
C LEU A 374 -10.47 16.84 -14.51
N ILE A 375 -9.48 17.40 -15.21
CA ILE A 375 -9.41 17.38 -16.68
C ILE A 375 -9.27 15.95 -17.17
N ASP A 376 -8.37 15.16 -16.59
CA ASP A 376 -8.18 13.75 -16.95
C ASP A 376 -9.44 12.91 -16.75
N VAL A 377 -10.14 13.12 -15.61
CA VAL A 377 -11.42 12.49 -15.33
C VAL A 377 -12.46 12.89 -16.38
N GLY A 378 -12.52 14.17 -16.75
CA GLY A 378 -13.39 14.68 -17.80
C GLY A 378 -13.11 14.04 -19.17
N ILE A 379 -11.84 13.96 -19.58
CA ILE A 379 -11.42 13.32 -20.83
C ILE A 379 -11.81 11.83 -20.81
N ARG A 380 -11.48 11.10 -19.74
CA ARG A 380 -11.84 9.68 -19.59
C ARG A 380 -13.35 9.47 -19.61
N TYR A 381 -14.12 10.31 -18.92
CA TYR A 381 -15.58 10.27 -18.94
C TYR A 381 -16.12 10.48 -20.36
N GLN A 382 -15.63 11.49 -21.08
CA GLN A 382 -16.00 11.73 -22.47
C GLN A 382 -15.69 10.54 -23.39
N GLN A 383 -14.58 9.84 -23.16
CA GLN A 383 -14.28 8.60 -23.90
C GLN A 383 -15.23 7.46 -23.52
N ALA A 384 -15.55 7.32 -22.24
CA ALA A 384 -16.41 6.26 -21.72
C ALA A 384 -17.87 6.37 -22.16
N VAL A 385 -18.41 7.59 -22.34
CA VAL A 385 -19.81 7.79 -22.78
C VAL A 385 -20.02 7.62 -24.29
N ARG A 386 -18.94 7.44 -25.08
CA ARG A 386 -19.05 7.24 -26.53
C ARG A 386 -19.59 5.84 -26.81
N LYS A 387 -20.69 5.76 -27.57
CA LYS A 387 -21.31 4.49 -27.99
C LYS A 387 -20.31 3.63 -28.77
N GLY A 388 -20.34 2.32 -28.52
CA GLY A 388 -19.53 1.34 -29.24
C GLY A 388 -18.08 1.22 -28.77
N ARG A 389 -17.70 1.88 -27.66
CA ARG A 389 -16.37 1.69 -27.06
C ARG A 389 -16.40 0.67 -25.93
N VAL A 390 -15.44 -0.25 -25.95
CA VAL A 390 -15.12 -1.11 -24.82
C VAL A 390 -14.06 -0.41 -23.99
N MET A 391 -14.34 -0.24 -22.70
CA MET A 391 -13.40 0.31 -21.72
C MET A 391 -12.96 -0.83 -20.81
N SER A 392 -11.67 -0.90 -20.53
CA SER A 392 -11.14 -1.92 -19.63
C SER A 392 -10.15 -1.31 -18.66
N MET A 393 -10.19 -1.81 -17.44
CA MET A 393 -9.27 -1.44 -16.37
C MET A 393 -8.45 -2.68 -16.06
N ILE A 394 -7.16 -2.60 -16.36
CA ILE A 394 -6.22 -3.70 -16.15
C ILE A 394 -5.42 -3.36 -14.89
N ASP A 395 -5.47 -4.27 -13.91
CA ASP A 395 -4.66 -4.21 -12.71
C ASP A 395 -3.71 -5.40 -12.74
N TYR A 396 -2.40 -5.13 -12.75
CA TYR A 396 -1.37 -6.16 -12.86
C TYR A 396 -1.01 -6.66 -11.46
N ALA A 397 -1.13 -7.97 -11.24
CA ALA A 397 -0.69 -8.59 -10.00
C ALA A 397 0.83 -8.48 -9.86
N ASP A 398 1.32 -7.87 -8.78
CA ASP A 398 2.76 -7.69 -8.54
C ASP A 398 3.51 -7.04 -9.73
N PHE A 399 2.92 -6.04 -10.38
CA PHE A 399 3.46 -5.34 -11.56
C PHE A 399 4.99 -5.14 -11.55
N ASN A 400 5.53 -4.66 -10.43
CA ASN A 400 6.95 -4.32 -10.31
C ASN A 400 7.91 -5.50 -10.46
N ILE A 401 7.52 -6.74 -10.14
CA ILE A 401 8.41 -7.91 -10.26
C ILE A 401 8.38 -8.51 -11.66
N GLN A 402 7.43 -8.11 -12.50
CA GLN A 402 7.28 -8.64 -13.86
C GLN A 402 8.14 -7.91 -14.91
N HIS A 403 8.85 -6.85 -14.52
CA HIS A 403 9.73 -6.12 -15.42
C HIS A 403 11.13 -6.71 -15.43
N THR A 404 11.53 -7.29 -16.56
CA THR A 404 12.91 -7.74 -16.76
C THR A 404 13.88 -6.56 -16.74
N LEU A 405 15.13 -6.80 -16.34
CA LEU A 405 16.16 -5.77 -16.32
C LEU A 405 16.42 -5.19 -17.71
N ASP A 406 16.38 -6.02 -18.75
CA ASP A 406 16.47 -5.57 -20.15
C ASP A 406 15.36 -4.61 -20.53
N MET A 407 14.13 -4.86 -20.08
CA MET A 407 13.00 -3.97 -20.36
C MET A 407 13.18 -2.62 -19.66
N GLN A 408 13.69 -2.62 -18.44
CA GLN A 408 14.00 -1.39 -17.70
C GLN A 408 15.14 -0.61 -18.38
N ALA A 409 16.23 -1.29 -18.75
CA ALA A 409 17.35 -0.70 -19.49
C ALA A 409 16.93 -0.15 -20.86
N CYS A 410 16.00 -0.83 -21.54
CA CYS A 410 15.43 -0.40 -22.81
C CYS A 410 14.77 0.98 -22.74
N VAL A 411 14.14 1.34 -21.62
CA VAL A 411 13.56 2.68 -21.42
C VAL A 411 14.62 3.76 -21.55
N PHE A 412 15.75 3.59 -20.86
CA PHE A 412 16.85 4.57 -20.89
C PHE A 412 17.57 4.59 -22.24
N ARG A 413 17.76 3.43 -22.89
CA ARG A 413 18.34 3.36 -24.25
C ARG A 413 17.48 4.05 -25.30
N ALA A 414 16.17 3.79 -25.29
CA ALA A 414 15.22 4.45 -26.17
C ALA A 414 15.23 5.97 -25.95
N LEU A 415 15.27 6.40 -24.68
CA LEU A 415 15.35 7.81 -24.32
C LEU A 415 16.65 8.46 -24.80
N ALA A 416 17.80 7.80 -24.61
CA ALA A 416 19.10 8.26 -25.10
C ALA A 416 19.11 8.44 -26.63
N LYS A 417 18.53 7.49 -27.38
CA LYS A 417 18.36 7.60 -28.84
C LYS A 417 17.54 8.82 -29.24
N SER A 418 16.45 9.11 -28.52
CA SER A 418 15.63 10.31 -28.76
C SER A 418 16.37 11.61 -28.39
N CYS A 419 17.03 11.66 -27.23
CA CYS A 419 17.82 12.82 -26.77
C CYS A 419 19.02 13.12 -27.68
N HIS A 420 19.68 12.09 -28.22
CA HIS A 420 20.82 12.25 -29.13
C HIS A 420 20.42 12.97 -30.42
N LYS A 421 19.27 12.64 -31.01
CA LYS A 421 18.76 13.26 -32.25
C LYS A 421 18.58 14.77 -32.15
N ILE A 422 18.27 15.27 -30.95
CA ILE A 422 18.01 16.68 -30.67
C ILE A 422 19.15 17.36 -29.89
N ARG A 423 20.32 16.70 -29.81
CA ARG A 423 21.58 17.27 -29.29
C ARG A 423 21.51 17.74 -27.84
N PHE A 424 20.97 16.90 -26.95
CA PHE A 424 21.09 17.10 -25.50
C PHE A 424 22.55 17.20 -25.03
N HIS A 425 22.76 17.74 -23.83
CA HIS A 425 24.10 17.82 -23.24
C HIS A 425 24.76 16.42 -23.19
N PRO A 426 26.06 16.29 -23.53
CA PRO A 426 26.76 15.00 -23.52
C PRO A 426 26.67 14.26 -22.17
N ASP A 427 26.76 14.98 -21.05
CA ASP A 427 26.61 14.38 -19.72
C ASP A 427 25.24 13.75 -19.50
N GLN A 428 24.17 14.31 -20.08
CA GLN A 428 22.85 13.69 -19.98
C GLN A 428 22.82 12.36 -20.73
N LEU A 429 23.42 12.31 -21.92
CA LEU A 429 23.50 11.06 -22.70
C LEU A 429 24.33 10.01 -21.94
N ARG A 430 25.41 10.44 -21.28
CA ARG A 430 26.20 9.59 -20.38
C ARG A 430 25.38 9.11 -19.19
N ALA A 431 24.58 9.98 -18.56
CA ALA A 431 23.73 9.61 -17.43
C ALA A 431 22.62 8.63 -17.82
N LEU A 432 22.03 8.79 -19.01
CA LEU A 432 21.05 7.84 -19.54
C LEU A 432 21.69 6.47 -19.81
N ASP A 433 22.88 6.45 -20.39
CA ASP A 433 23.65 5.21 -20.60
C ASP A 433 24.04 4.56 -19.26
N TRP A 434 24.50 5.36 -18.30
CA TRP A 434 24.77 4.94 -16.93
C TRP A 434 23.53 4.28 -16.31
N CYS A 435 22.35 4.91 -16.40
CA CYS A 435 21.11 4.34 -15.87
C CYS A 435 20.73 3.02 -16.55
N ALA A 436 20.92 2.91 -17.87
CA ALA A 436 20.66 1.68 -18.60
C ALA A 436 21.57 0.53 -18.13
N GLN A 437 22.85 0.81 -17.92
CA GLN A 437 23.81 -0.17 -17.41
C GLN A 437 23.54 -0.53 -15.94
N ALA A 438 23.23 0.45 -15.09
CA ALA A 438 22.89 0.24 -13.68
C ALA A 438 21.63 -0.64 -13.49
N CYS A 439 20.64 -0.53 -14.38
CA CYS A 439 19.49 -1.45 -14.39
C CYS A 439 19.90 -2.92 -14.61
N LEU A 440 20.93 -3.17 -15.41
CA LEU A 440 21.44 -4.53 -15.65
C LEU A 440 22.35 -4.98 -14.49
N ASN A 441 23.08 -4.05 -13.89
CA ASN A 441 23.94 -4.25 -12.73
C ASN A 441 23.21 -3.90 -11.43
N SER A 442 22.04 -4.50 -11.21
CA SER A 442 21.17 -4.20 -10.07
C SER A 442 21.25 -5.25 -8.96
N PHE A 443 21.47 -4.80 -7.72
CA PHE A 443 21.57 -5.63 -6.53
C PHE A 443 20.51 -5.27 -5.49
N CYS A 444 20.07 -6.25 -4.73
CA CYS A 444 19.05 -6.07 -3.71
C CYS A 444 19.47 -6.70 -2.38
N ILE A 445 19.55 -5.86 -1.34
CA ILE A 445 19.80 -6.27 0.04
C ILE A 445 18.45 -6.47 0.73
N PHE A 446 18.12 -7.73 1.01
CA PHE A 446 16.88 -8.11 1.70
C PHE A 446 17.04 -8.03 3.21
N LEU A 447 15.95 -7.75 3.94
CA LEU A 447 15.97 -7.87 5.40
C LEU A 447 16.09 -9.35 5.78
N THR A 448 17.19 -9.75 6.40
CA THR A 448 17.33 -11.10 6.95
C THR A 448 16.40 -11.28 8.15
N THR A 449 15.64 -12.37 8.18
CA THR A 449 14.71 -12.76 9.26
C THR A 449 15.38 -12.84 10.65
N LYS A 450 16.71 -12.94 10.72
CA LYS A 450 17.47 -13.07 11.97
C LYS A 450 17.60 -11.79 12.83
N VAL A 451 17.27 -10.60 12.31
CA VAL A 451 17.56 -9.34 13.02
C VAL A 451 16.45 -8.90 14.00
N ASN A 452 15.25 -9.49 13.92
CA ASN A 452 14.09 -8.98 14.66
C ASN A 452 13.75 -9.69 15.98
N GLU A 453 14.51 -10.70 16.42
CA GLU A 453 14.43 -11.19 17.81
C GLU A 453 15.25 -10.33 18.79
N GLN A 454 16.09 -9.41 18.28
CA GLN A 454 16.97 -8.56 19.09
C GLN A 454 16.82 -7.06 18.85
N SER A 455 15.63 -6.57 18.47
CA SER A 455 15.34 -5.13 18.55
C SER A 455 14.92 -4.71 19.98
N SER A 456 15.71 -5.14 20.96
CA SER A 456 16.09 -4.35 22.14
C SER A 456 17.50 -3.84 21.85
N PRO A 457 17.85 -2.57 22.10
CA PRO A 457 18.99 -1.94 21.46
C PRO A 457 20.31 -2.57 21.91
N ARG A 458 20.94 -3.38 21.05
CA ARG A 458 22.39 -3.62 21.04
C ARG A 458 22.86 -4.09 19.66
N ALA A 459 23.90 -3.38 19.21
CA ALA A 459 24.83 -3.58 18.09
C ALA A 459 24.68 -4.85 17.22
N PHE A 460 24.63 -4.64 15.90
CA PHE A 460 24.96 -5.70 14.93
C PHE A 460 25.96 -5.23 13.87
N SER A 461 26.92 -6.12 13.67
CA SER A 461 27.94 -6.18 12.63
C SER A 461 27.36 -6.54 11.26
N GLN A 462 28.13 -6.19 10.23
CA GLN A 462 27.92 -6.50 8.82
C GLN A 462 28.08 -8.00 8.57
N ASP A 463 27.27 -8.57 7.65
CA ASP A 463 27.75 -9.47 6.58
C ASP A 463 26.64 -9.96 5.63
N ASN A 464 27.08 -10.22 4.39
CA ASN A 464 26.50 -10.94 3.25
C ASN A 464 25.72 -10.15 2.18
N GLU A 465 26.48 -9.71 1.16
CA GLU A 465 26.02 -9.47 -0.20
C GLU A 465 26.06 -10.78 -1.01
N ALA A 466 25.07 -10.99 -1.88
CA ALA A 466 25.09 -12.05 -2.88
C ALA A 466 24.82 -11.42 -4.26
N PRO A 467 25.62 -11.72 -5.29
CA PRO A 467 25.39 -11.22 -6.63
C PRO A 467 24.13 -11.84 -7.25
N ILE A 468 23.37 -11.02 -7.97
CA ILE A 468 22.22 -11.45 -8.79
C ILE A 468 22.74 -11.56 -10.24
N SER A 469 22.54 -12.71 -10.87
CA SER A 469 22.93 -13.00 -12.27
C SER A 469 21.74 -12.98 -13.21
#